data_AF-A0A392P247-F1
#
_entry.id   AF-A0A392P247-F1
#
_cell.length_a   1.000
_cell.length_b   1.000
_cell.length_c   1.000
_cell.angle_alpha   90.00
_cell.angle_beta   90.00
_cell.angle_gamma   90.00
#
_symmetry.space_group_name_H-M   'P 1'
#
loop_
_entity.id
_entity.type
_entity.pdbx_description
1 polymer ?
#
loop_
_entity_poly.entity_id
_entity_poly.type
_entity_poly.pdbx_seq_one_letter_code
_entity_poly.pdbx_strand_id
1 'polypeptide(L)'
;NESADIKNIVEHVTRLLDRTELFVAEHPVGVESRVEAATKLLNIQKSDVLLLGIWGMGGVGKTTIAKSIYNQIGSKFEGRSFILNIREFWETNNNLVSLQQQVLCDVYRTTTFKIRDIESGKNIFKERLAQNRVLVVLDDVNELDQVKALCGSRK
;
A
#
# COMPACT_ATOMS: atom_id res chain seq x y z
N ASN A 1 -13.05 29.48 -16.03
CA ASN A 1 -11.61 29.33 -15.71
C ASN A 1 -11.25 27.89 -16.07
N GLU A 2 -11.19 27.58 -17.37
CA GLU A 2 -11.25 26.19 -17.90
C GLU A 2 -10.18 25.25 -17.33
N SER A 3 -9.01 25.79 -16.97
CA SER A 3 -7.93 25.02 -16.36
C SER A 3 -8.29 24.42 -14.99
N ALA A 4 -9.07 25.12 -14.17
CA ALA A 4 -9.50 24.62 -12.87
C ALA A 4 -10.56 23.51 -13.02
N ASP A 5 -11.45 23.67 -13.99
CA ASP A 5 -12.51 22.72 -14.30
C ASP A 5 -11.94 21.42 -14.87
N ILE A 6 -10.96 21.50 -15.78
CA ILE A 6 -10.23 20.34 -16.31
C ILE A 6 -9.47 19.62 -15.19
N LYS A 7 -8.81 20.35 -14.29
CA LYS A 7 -8.07 19.74 -13.18
C LYS A 7 -9.00 18.97 -12.24
N ASN A 8 -10.18 19.53 -11.93
CA ASN A 8 -11.20 18.85 -11.12
C ASN A 8 -11.76 17.60 -11.81
N ILE A 9 -11.98 17.65 -13.13
CA ILE A 9 -12.43 16.48 -13.91
C ILE A 9 -11.36 15.40 -13.92
N VAL A 10 -10.09 15.76 -14.16
CA VAL A 10 -8.97 14.80 -14.15
C VAL A 10 -8.81 14.18 -12.76
N GLU A 11 -8.81 14.96 -11.68
CA GLU A 11 -8.76 14.42 -10.31
C GLU A 11 -9.95 13.51 -9.99
N HIS A 12 -11.16 13.87 -10.45
CA HIS A 12 -12.36 13.06 -10.25
C HIS A 12 -12.29 11.73 -11.02
N VAL A 13 -11.92 11.77 -12.30
CA VAL A 13 -11.77 10.58 -13.15
C VAL A 13 -10.62 9.70 -12.66
N THR A 14 -9.49 10.28 -12.27
CA THR A 14 -8.37 9.54 -11.66
C THR A 14 -8.81 8.87 -10.36
N ARG A 15 -9.60 9.54 -9.50
CA ARG A 15 -10.20 8.90 -8.30
C ARG A 15 -11.18 7.78 -8.63
N LEU A 16 -11.92 7.87 -9.73
CA LEU A 16 -12.83 6.82 -10.19
C LEU A 16 -12.06 5.61 -10.75
N LEU A 17 -10.99 5.84 -11.51
CA LEU A 17 -10.13 4.79 -12.06
C LEU A 17 -9.26 4.11 -10.98
N ASP A 18 -8.93 4.84 -9.90
CA ASP A 18 -8.22 4.35 -8.72
C ASP A 18 -9.07 3.43 -7.82
N ARG A 19 -10.33 3.18 -8.19
CA ARG A 19 -11.20 2.17 -7.57
C ARG A 19 -11.08 0.78 -8.19
N THR A 20 -10.02 0.50 -8.94
CA THR A 20 -9.80 -0.87 -9.44
C THR A 20 -9.58 -1.78 -8.24
N GLU A 21 -10.66 -2.44 -7.82
CA GLU A 21 -10.65 -3.41 -6.74
C GLU A 21 -9.78 -4.60 -7.14
N LEU A 22 -8.96 -5.05 -6.21
CA LEU A 22 -8.18 -6.26 -6.42
C LEU A 22 -9.14 -7.45 -6.49
N PHE A 23 -8.97 -8.32 -7.48
CA PHE A 23 -9.70 -9.59 -7.51
C PHE A 23 -9.34 -10.42 -6.27
N VAL A 24 -10.35 -10.67 -5.43
CA VAL A 24 -10.21 -11.40 -4.16
C VAL A 24 -10.28 -12.90 -4.40
N ALA A 25 -11.43 -13.39 -4.84
CA ALA A 25 -11.72 -14.78 -5.18
C ALA A 25 -13.11 -14.85 -5.86
N GLU A 26 -13.40 -15.93 -6.57
CA GLU A 26 -14.71 -16.15 -7.21
C GLU A 26 -15.82 -16.43 -6.17
N HIS A 27 -15.51 -17.26 -5.16
CA HIS A 27 -16.44 -17.65 -4.10
C HIS A 27 -15.77 -17.59 -2.72
N PRO A 28 -15.46 -16.39 -2.19
CA PRO A 28 -14.82 -16.25 -0.88
C PRO A 28 -15.78 -16.67 0.25
N VAL A 29 -15.32 -17.52 1.16
CA VAL A 29 -16.07 -17.92 2.36
C VAL A 29 -15.28 -17.55 3.61
N GLY A 30 -15.95 -16.96 4.61
CA GLY A 30 -15.33 -16.59 5.89
C GLY A 30 -14.29 -15.47 5.82
N VAL A 31 -14.17 -14.79 4.68
CA VAL A 31 -13.26 -13.66 4.47
C VAL A 31 -13.75 -12.43 5.23
N GLU A 32 -15.04 -12.11 5.11
CA GLU A 32 -15.67 -10.92 5.71
C GLU A 32 -15.41 -10.82 7.22
N SER A 33 -15.64 -11.91 7.97
CA SER A 33 -15.41 -11.94 9.42
C SER A 33 -13.96 -11.67 9.79
N ARG A 34 -13.00 -12.16 8.98
CA ARG A 34 -11.56 -11.94 9.21
C ARG A 34 -11.17 -10.50 8.88
N VAL A 35 -11.74 -9.93 7.82
CA VAL A 35 -11.52 -8.53 7.45
C VAL A 35 -12.12 -7.59 8.50
N GLU A 36 -13.28 -7.90 9.05
CA GLU A 36 -13.91 -7.13 10.12
C GLU A 36 -13.03 -7.15 11.39
N ALA A 37 -12.54 -8.33 11.78
CA ALA A 37 -11.63 -8.46 12.91
C ALA A 37 -10.33 -7.65 12.70
N ALA A 38 -9.72 -7.75 11.52
CA ALA A 38 -8.55 -6.96 11.16
C ALA A 38 -8.83 -5.45 11.21
N THR A 39 -9.96 -5.00 10.64
CA THR A 39 -10.34 -3.59 10.60
C THR A 39 -10.59 -3.04 12.01
N LYS A 40 -11.16 -3.84 12.92
CA LYS A 40 -11.30 -3.46 14.34
C LYS A 40 -9.94 -3.25 15.00
N LEU A 41 -8.96 -4.14 14.77
CA LEU A 41 -7.59 -3.93 15.24
C LEU A 41 -7.00 -2.63 14.71
N LEU A 42 -7.32 -2.27 13.45
CA LEU A 42 -6.86 -1.02 12.85
C LEU A 42 -7.46 0.25 13.49
N ASN A 43 -8.69 0.17 13.99
CA ASN A 43 -9.38 1.30 14.60
C ASN A 43 -9.06 1.50 16.10
N ILE A 44 -8.55 0.49 16.80
CA ILE A 44 -8.31 0.54 18.25
C ILE A 44 -7.02 1.30 18.59
N GLN A 45 -6.04 1.35 17.67
CA GLN A 45 -4.74 1.94 17.97
C GLN A 45 -4.71 3.46 17.74
N LYS A 46 -4.35 4.23 18.78
CA LYS A 46 -4.08 5.68 18.72
C LYS A 46 -2.64 5.99 18.28
N SER A 47 -2.12 5.26 17.29
CA SER A 47 -0.76 5.48 16.77
C SER A 47 -0.83 6.15 15.41
N ASP A 48 0.08 7.08 15.13
CA ASP A 48 0.21 7.74 13.83
C ASP A 48 0.58 6.75 12.72
N VAL A 49 1.27 5.66 13.08
CA VAL A 49 1.64 4.56 12.19
C VAL A 49 1.18 3.25 12.79
N LEU A 50 0.50 2.44 11.99
CA LEU A 50 0.01 1.12 12.37
C LEU A 50 0.55 0.04 11.45
N LEU A 51 1.11 -1.01 12.05
CA LEU A 51 1.56 -2.21 11.35
C LEU A 51 0.68 -3.40 11.75
N LEU A 52 0.07 -4.07 10.77
CA LEU A 52 -0.69 -5.30 10.97
C LEU A 52 -0.01 -6.44 10.23
N GLY A 53 0.45 -7.45 10.96
CA GLY A 53 0.99 -8.69 10.39
C GLY A 53 -0.12 -9.72 10.15
N ILE A 54 -0.16 -10.32 8.96
CA ILE A 54 -1.02 -11.46 8.63
C ILE A 54 -0.11 -12.66 8.37
N TRP A 55 -0.09 -13.64 9.28
CA TRP A 55 0.76 -14.83 9.19
C TRP A 55 -0.04 -16.12 9.33
N GLY A 56 0.57 -17.25 8.96
CA GLY A 56 -0.04 -18.58 8.98
C GLY A 56 0.49 -19.48 7.87
N MET A 57 0.06 -20.74 7.87
CA MET A 57 0.50 -21.75 6.89
C MET A 57 0.23 -21.33 5.43
N GLY A 58 0.89 -21.99 4.49
CA GLY A 58 0.59 -21.85 3.06
C GLY A 58 -0.88 -22.21 2.77
N GLY A 59 -1.49 -21.55 1.78
CA GLY A 59 -2.85 -21.87 1.31
C GLY A 59 -4.01 -21.40 2.19
N VAL A 60 -3.78 -20.86 3.39
CA VAL A 60 -4.87 -20.45 4.33
C VAL A 60 -5.62 -19.16 3.93
N GLY A 61 -5.28 -18.56 2.78
CA GLY A 61 -5.95 -17.36 2.26
C GLY A 61 -5.43 -16.01 2.78
N LYS A 62 -4.17 -15.92 3.22
CA LYS A 62 -3.57 -14.67 3.75
C LYS A 62 -3.66 -13.51 2.74
N THR A 63 -3.19 -13.75 1.51
CA THR A 63 -3.26 -12.79 0.40
C THR A 63 -4.70 -12.40 0.08
N THR A 64 -5.64 -13.36 0.09
CA THR A 64 -7.07 -13.12 -0.11
C THR A 64 -7.63 -12.14 0.93
N ILE A 65 -7.27 -12.32 2.20
CA ILE A 65 -7.66 -11.42 3.29
C ILE A 65 -7.03 -10.04 3.10
N ALA A 66 -5.74 -9.97 2.76
CA ALA A 66 -5.02 -8.72 2.54
C ALA A 66 -5.65 -7.89 1.40
N LYS A 67 -5.99 -8.53 0.28
CA LYS A 67 -6.71 -7.89 -0.84
C LYS A 67 -8.09 -7.38 -0.41
N SER A 68 -8.82 -8.17 0.38
CA SER A 68 -10.15 -7.78 0.86
C SER A 68 -10.09 -6.59 1.81
N ILE A 69 -9.13 -6.57 2.74
CA ILE A 69 -8.85 -5.40 3.59
C ILE A 69 -8.54 -4.18 2.71
N TYR A 70 -7.61 -4.32 1.75
CA TYR A 70 -7.21 -3.25 0.85
C TYR A 70 -8.38 -2.63 0.08
N ASN A 71 -9.29 -3.45 -0.44
CA ASN A 71 -10.50 -2.99 -1.10
C ASN A 71 -11.45 -2.29 -0.12
N GLN A 72 -11.73 -2.92 1.03
CA GLN A 72 -12.73 -2.46 1.99
C GLN A 72 -12.36 -1.13 2.66
N ILE A 73 -11.10 -0.95 3.04
CA ILE A 73 -10.66 0.25 3.79
C ILE A 73 -9.91 1.25 2.92
N GLY A 74 -9.46 0.88 1.73
CA GLY A 74 -8.57 1.70 0.90
C GLY A 74 -9.15 3.08 0.56
N SER A 75 -10.47 3.19 0.42
CA SER A 75 -11.15 4.48 0.16
C SER A 75 -11.05 5.47 1.33
N LYS A 76 -10.66 5.02 2.52
CA LYS A 76 -10.45 5.87 3.71
C LYS A 76 -9.04 6.49 3.77
N PHE A 77 -8.19 6.17 2.79
CA PHE A 77 -6.81 6.62 2.69
C PHE A 77 -6.65 7.51 1.44
N GLU A 78 -5.78 8.50 1.52
CA GLU A 78 -5.55 9.48 0.44
C GLU A 78 -4.70 8.90 -0.69
N GLY A 79 -3.83 7.95 -0.34
CA GLY A 79 -3.07 7.14 -1.27
C GLY A 79 -2.92 5.71 -0.75
N ARG A 80 -2.80 4.76 -1.67
CA ARG A 80 -2.65 3.35 -1.33
C ARG A 80 -1.78 2.61 -2.35
N SER A 81 -1.07 1.59 -1.90
CA SER A 81 -0.22 0.75 -2.74
C SER A 81 -0.34 -0.72 -2.29
N PHE A 82 -0.39 -1.63 -3.25
CA PHE A 82 -0.38 -3.06 -3.02
C PHE A 82 0.80 -3.67 -3.77
N ILE A 83 1.82 -4.09 -3.03
CA ILE A 83 2.99 -4.76 -3.58
C ILE A 83 2.73 -6.27 -3.50
N LEU A 84 2.44 -6.87 -4.65
CA LEU A 84 2.26 -8.32 -4.77
C LEU A 84 3.62 -9.03 -4.83
N ASN A 85 3.74 -10.19 -4.17
CA ASN A 85 4.92 -11.06 -4.22
C ASN A 85 6.24 -10.31 -3.99
N ILE A 86 6.36 -9.57 -2.89
CA ILE A 86 7.55 -8.76 -2.62
C ILE A 86 8.83 -9.60 -2.60
N ARG A 87 8.74 -10.87 -2.19
CA ARG A 87 9.85 -11.83 -2.27
C ARG A 87 10.40 -11.96 -3.68
N GLU A 88 9.54 -12.26 -4.66
CA GLU A 88 9.95 -12.40 -6.06
C GLU A 88 10.51 -11.09 -6.60
N PHE A 89 9.81 -9.98 -6.32
CA PHE A 89 10.26 -8.64 -6.73
C PHE A 89 11.66 -8.33 -6.20
N TRP A 90 11.95 -8.72 -4.96
CA TRP A 90 13.22 -8.50 -4.29
C TRP A 90 14.34 -9.33 -4.92
N GLU A 91 14.09 -10.60 -5.18
CA GLU A 91 15.04 -11.55 -5.77
C GLU A 91 15.38 -11.23 -7.23
N THR A 92 14.42 -10.75 -8.03
CA THR A 92 14.63 -10.51 -9.48
C THR A 92 15.17 -9.11 -9.79
N ASN A 93 14.74 -8.09 -9.06
CA ASN A 93 15.03 -6.71 -9.44
C ASN A 93 16.23 -6.11 -8.69
N ASN A 94 16.71 -6.73 -7.60
CA ASN A 94 17.81 -6.26 -6.72
C ASN A 94 17.78 -4.77 -6.35
N ASN A 95 16.71 -4.05 -6.70
CA ASN A 95 16.67 -2.60 -6.69
C ASN A 95 15.55 -2.16 -5.78
N LEU A 96 15.92 -2.02 -4.52
CA LEU A 96 15.04 -1.52 -3.46
C LEU A 96 14.51 -0.12 -3.80
N VAL A 97 15.25 0.63 -4.62
CA VAL A 97 14.80 1.91 -5.15
C VAL A 97 13.55 1.73 -6.01
N SER A 98 13.45 0.68 -6.82
CA SER A 98 12.26 0.40 -7.64
C SER A 98 11.03 0.09 -6.78
N LEU A 99 11.21 -0.62 -5.66
CA LEU A 99 10.13 -0.83 -4.70
C LEU A 99 9.66 0.51 -4.10
N GLN A 100 10.60 1.36 -3.66
CA GLN A 100 10.26 2.69 -3.13
C GLN A 100 9.57 3.57 -4.17
N GLN A 101 10.04 3.52 -5.43
CA GLN A 101 9.44 4.23 -6.56
C GLN A 101 8.01 3.75 -6.81
N GLN A 102 7.77 2.44 -6.84
CA GLN A 102 6.43 1.88 -7.03
C GLN A 102 5.46 2.37 -5.96
N VAL A 103 5.83 2.25 -4.68
CA VAL A 103 4.97 2.72 -3.58
C VAL A 103 4.67 4.21 -3.72
N LEU A 104 5.66 5.05 -4.03
CA LEU A 104 5.42 6.48 -4.24
C LEU A 104 4.55 6.76 -5.47
N CYS A 105 4.78 6.06 -6.58
CA CYS A 105 3.97 6.17 -7.79
C CYS A 105 2.50 5.86 -7.52
N ASP A 106 2.23 4.74 -6.84
CA ASP A 106 0.88 4.31 -6.47
C ASP A 106 0.22 5.33 -5.52
N VAL A 107 0.91 5.73 -4.45
CA VAL A 107 0.38 6.61 -3.41
C VAL A 107 0.07 8.02 -3.95
N TYR A 108 0.94 8.58 -4.77
CA TYR A 108 0.78 9.92 -5.34
C TYR A 108 0.17 9.93 -6.74
N ARG A 109 -0.20 8.76 -7.28
CA ARG A 109 -0.81 8.59 -8.60
C ARG A 109 0.00 9.25 -9.72
N THR A 110 1.31 9.00 -9.72
CA THR A 110 2.23 9.47 -10.77
C THR A 110 2.83 8.30 -11.51
N THR A 111 3.24 8.53 -12.75
CA THR A 111 3.89 7.53 -13.60
C THR A 111 5.34 7.29 -13.23
N THR A 112 5.98 8.25 -12.56
CA THR A 112 7.42 8.18 -12.28
C THR A 112 7.79 8.95 -11.03
N PHE A 113 8.65 8.33 -10.21
CA PHE A 113 9.40 8.98 -9.15
C PHE A 113 10.89 8.79 -9.38
N LYS A 114 11.67 9.87 -9.31
CA LYS A 114 13.13 9.78 -9.34
C LYS A 114 13.62 9.66 -7.90
N ILE A 115 14.22 8.52 -7.58
CA ILE A 115 14.90 8.27 -6.33
C ILE A 115 16.33 7.91 -6.68
N ARG A 116 17.30 8.54 -6.01
CA ARG A 116 18.73 8.36 -6.31
C ARG A 116 19.26 7.07 -5.69
N ASP A 117 18.86 6.82 -4.44
CA ASP A 117 19.28 5.71 -3.60
C ASP A 117 18.24 5.46 -2.49
N ILE A 118 18.40 4.35 -1.77
CA ILE A 118 17.44 3.91 -0.73
C ILE A 118 17.25 4.97 0.37
N GLU A 119 18.31 5.63 0.80
CA GLU A 119 18.26 6.61 1.87
C GLU A 119 17.50 7.86 1.44
N SER A 120 17.73 8.31 0.19
CA SER A 120 16.96 9.40 -0.41
C SER A 120 15.47 9.06 -0.51
N GLY A 121 15.13 7.82 -0.86
CA GLY A 121 13.74 7.35 -0.88
C GLY A 121 13.11 7.31 0.51
N LYS A 122 13.86 6.87 1.53
CA LYS A 122 13.42 6.91 2.94
C LYS A 122 13.14 8.33 3.44
N ASN A 123 13.97 9.30 3.04
CA ASN A 123 13.73 10.70 3.36
C ASN A 123 12.45 11.22 2.68
N ILE A 124 12.24 10.88 1.41
CA ILE A 124 11.00 11.23 0.69
C ILE A 124 9.78 10.62 1.37
N PHE A 125 9.84 9.35 1.80
CA PHE A 125 8.75 8.73 2.54
C PHE A 125 8.47 9.45 3.85
N LYS A 126 9.52 9.76 4.62
CA LYS A 126 9.40 10.47 5.89
C LYS A 126 8.77 11.85 5.72
N GLU A 127 9.15 12.59 4.68
CA GLU A 127 8.64 13.94 4.43
C GLU A 127 7.22 13.92 3.88
N ARG A 128 6.95 13.07 2.89
CA ARG A 128 5.69 13.13 2.13
C ARG A 128 4.60 12.21 2.68
N LEU A 129 4.93 10.97 3.07
CA LEU A 129 3.92 10.06 3.62
C LEU A 129 3.44 10.51 5.01
N ALA A 130 4.27 11.21 5.78
CA ALA A 130 3.86 11.75 7.08
C ALA A 130 2.76 12.82 6.98
N GLN A 131 2.53 13.39 5.80
CA GLN A 131 1.51 14.40 5.57
C GLN A 131 0.17 13.82 5.10
N ASN A 132 0.14 12.54 4.73
CA ASN A 132 -1.03 11.93 4.12
C ASN A 132 -1.42 10.64 4.86
N ARG A 133 -2.70 10.32 4.87
CA ARG A 133 -3.15 9.02 5.38
C ARG A 133 -2.94 7.97 4.30
N VAL A 134 -1.90 7.14 4.44
CA VAL A 134 -1.49 6.16 3.40
C VAL A 134 -1.67 4.71 3.85
N LEU A 135 -2.16 3.85 2.94
CA LEU A 135 -2.26 2.41 3.12
C LEU A 135 -1.26 1.68 2.22
N VAL A 136 -0.32 0.93 2.80
CA VAL A 136 0.60 0.07 2.04
C VAL A 136 0.40 -1.37 2.45
N VAL A 137 0.20 -2.26 1.49
CA VAL A 137 0.15 -3.71 1.70
C VAL A 137 1.33 -4.36 1.00
N LEU A 138 2.06 -5.19 1.75
CA LEU A 138 3.21 -5.96 1.26
C LEU A 138 2.82 -7.44 1.35
N ASP A 139 2.63 -8.09 0.20
CA ASP A 139 2.28 -9.50 0.13
C ASP A 139 3.55 -10.37 0.02
N ASP A 140 3.50 -11.53 0.66
CA ASP A 140 4.59 -12.52 0.69
C ASP A 140 5.93 -12.01 1.24
N VAL A 141 5.88 -11.22 2.33
CA VAL A 141 7.09 -10.79 3.06
C VAL A 141 7.75 -12.00 3.74
N ASN A 142 9.02 -12.26 3.45
CA ASN A 142 9.83 -13.31 4.06
C ASN A 142 11.09 -12.79 4.78
N GLU A 143 11.45 -11.52 4.57
CA GLU A 143 12.64 -10.92 5.19
C GLU A 143 12.34 -9.54 5.79
N LEU A 144 13.01 -9.22 6.89
CA LEU A 144 12.81 -7.94 7.58
C LEU A 144 13.27 -6.74 6.74
N ASP A 145 14.26 -6.94 5.88
CA ASP A 145 14.83 -5.86 5.08
C ASP A 145 13.84 -5.36 4.02
N GLN A 146 12.90 -6.21 3.58
CA GLN A 146 11.77 -5.84 2.72
C GLN A 146 10.91 -4.73 3.33
N VAL A 147 10.63 -4.84 4.63
CA VAL A 147 9.86 -3.83 5.36
C VAL A 147 10.75 -2.61 5.65
N LYS A 148 12.00 -2.81 6.07
CA LYS A 148 12.92 -1.72 6.41
C LYS A 148 13.28 -0.82 5.22
N ALA A 149 13.19 -1.32 3.99
CA ALA A 149 13.39 -0.51 2.80
C ALA A 149 12.37 0.64 2.70
N LEU A 150 11.17 0.45 3.26
CA LEU A 150 10.07 1.42 3.23
C LEU A 150 9.98 2.28 4.50
N CYS A 151 10.63 1.86 5.58
CA CYS A 151 10.65 2.61 6.83
C CYS A 151 11.68 3.75 6.80
N GLY A 152 11.21 4.99 7.01
CA GLY A 152 12.06 6.11 7.36
C GLY A 152 12.57 6.01 8.81
N SER A 153 13.79 6.48 9.06
CA SER A 153 14.33 6.54 10.43
C SER A 153 13.53 7.52 11.27
N ARG A 154 13.09 7.10 12.48
CA ARG A 154 12.57 8.05 13.48
C ARG A 154 13.70 9.01 13.88
N LYS A 155 13.37 10.28 14.09
CA LYS A 155 14.24 11.17 14.87
C LYS A 155 14.10 10.78 16.34
#